data_AF-A0A1V4Q0K6-F1
#
_entry.id   AF-A0A1V4Q0K6-F1
#
_cell.length_a   1.000
_cell.length_b   1.000
_cell.length_c   1.000
_cell.angle_alpha   90.00
_cell.angle_beta   90.00
_cell.angle_gamma   90.00
#
_symmetry.space_group_name_H-M   'P 1'
#
loop_
_entity.id
_entity.type
_entity.pdbx_description
1 polymer ?
#
loop_
_entity_poly.entity_id
_entity_poly.type
_entity_poly.pdbx_seq_one_letter_code
_entity_poly.pdbx_strand_id
1 'polypeptide(L)'
;MQGIFIGTFLIGLREGLEATLIVSVIGAFLTRNGKSVRPMAVGVGLAVVISVVVGAGLDVLSASLPQRQQEMLETVIGAIAVVFVTTMVIWMNRNAFRMKGQLEREAAQAINSGGVTALALMAFLAVLKEGFETAVFLLAAAQTAQGSRWFALFGGVAGIATAVAIGIGIYAGSLRLDLGRFFRVTGVFLVFIAAGLVMSSLRTAHEAGWVELGQRRVVDLSAVLGTKSVAGAVITGMFGIPPDPRLVEVLGWLLYAVPVLVVFLWPARWAPAPAAKRRLTFGVAAGLAVLAGAMAVLIPAGGGPAPGPTRTAMTAGGSTVTATVHADGSDRVLTVVDPAGPGQQVSLAPAGQQSVDGVDVDVWQARVPADPGVTTSPIGLAQLTSLTGGRVPVGLGTARTPGPFDATWSASTVYTALAHGDDVVSVERVSSRVATLRGGGLTGPKTVSVGGLTADWATNPDDDQAITATMAQSTRDRAERTLWTVWLPTVFAVAAVLAALAAARTTKKNDERERRQHGESPTRDEIEVA
;
A
#
# COMPACT_ATOMS: atom_id res chain seq x y z
N MET A 1 -14.88 2.99 -16.58
CA MET A 1 -14.71 4.04 -17.63
C MET A 1 -15.63 5.23 -17.39
N GLN A 2 -16.95 5.04 -17.26
CA GLN A 2 -17.91 6.15 -17.11
C GLN A 2 -17.75 6.96 -15.81
N GLY A 3 -17.32 6.35 -14.72
CA GLY A 3 -17.18 7.08 -13.46
C GLY A 3 -16.02 8.10 -13.45
N ILE A 4 -14.91 7.80 -14.10
CA ILE A 4 -13.73 8.70 -14.17
C ILE A 4 -14.13 9.98 -14.91
N PHE A 5 -14.91 9.83 -15.98
CA PHE A 5 -15.47 10.95 -16.73
C PHE A 5 -16.30 11.87 -15.83
N ILE A 6 -17.17 11.32 -14.96
CA ILE A 6 -18.00 12.12 -14.06
C ILE A 6 -17.13 12.85 -13.03
N GLY A 7 -16.13 12.17 -12.47
CA GLY A 7 -15.21 12.78 -11.52
C GLY A 7 -14.45 13.97 -12.11
N THR A 8 -13.82 13.78 -13.27
CA THR A 8 -13.10 14.86 -13.95
C THR A 8 -14.02 15.93 -14.52
N PHE A 9 -15.24 15.57 -14.93
CA PHE A 9 -16.28 16.52 -15.31
C PHE A 9 -16.64 17.45 -14.14
N LEU A 10 -16.87 16.91 -12.94
CA LEU A 10 -17.19 17.72 -11.78
C LEU A 10 -16.04 18.63 -11.37
N ILE A 11 -14.79 18.15 -11.47
CA ILE A 11 -13.58 18.96 -11.24
C ILE A 11 -13.53 20.11 -12.27
N GLY A 12 -13.53 19.79 -13.57
CA GLY A 12 -13.44 20.79 -14.64
C GLY A 12 -14.60 21.77 -14.66
N LEU A 13 -15.82 21.32 -14.33
CA LEU A 13 -16.99 22.18 -14.18
C LEU A 13 -16.82 23.16 -13.03
N ARG A 14 -16.25 22.73 -11.91
CA ARG A 14 -16.12 23.55 -10.72
C ARG A 14 -15.02 24.60 -10.86
N GLU A 15 -13.81 24.19 -11.23
CA GLU A 15 -12.70 25.14 -11.44
C GLU A 15 -12.98 26.05 -12.65
N GLY A 16 -13.57 25.48 -13.71
CA GLY A 16 -14.03 26.25 -14.86
C GLY A 16 -15.10 27.29 -14.48
N LEU A 17 -16.01 26.98 -13.54
CA LEU A 17 -17.07 27.91 -13.14
C LEU A 17 -16.51 29.08 -12.32
N GLU A 18 -15.51 28.84 -11.48
CA GLU A 18 -14.80 29.91 -10.75
C GLU A 18 -14.11 30.88 -11.73
N ALA A 19 -13.33 30.34 -12.67
CA ALA A 19 -12.63 31.13 -13.69
C ALA A 19 -13.61 31.89 -14.61
N THR A 20 -14.62 31.20 -15.15
CA THR A 20 -15.60 31.79 -16.06
C THR A 20 -16.49 32.83 -15.39
N LEU A 21 -16.80 32.67 -14.11
CA LEU A 21 -17.55 33.67 -13.35
C LEU A 21 -16.76 34.98 -13.19
N ILE A 22 -15.47 34.90 -12.86
CA ILE A 22 -14.59 36.09 -12.78
C ILE A 22 -14.53 36.78 -14.14
N VAL A 23 -14.27 36.03 -15.21
CA VAL A 23 -14.22 36.56 -16.59
C VAL A 23 -15.56 37.17 -17.00
N SER A 24 -16.68 36.56 -16.65
CA SER A 24 -18.02 37.05 -16.99
C SER A 24 -18.39 38.32 -16.23
N VAL A 25 -18.01 38.42 -14.96
CA VAL A 25 -18.22 39.62 -14.14
C VAL A 25 -17.37 40.78 -14.66
N ILE A 26 -16.07 40.56 -14.91
CA ILE A 26 -15.16 41.58 -15.46
C ILE A 26 -15.59 41.97 -16.88
N GLY A 27 -15.96 41.01 -17.72
CA GLY A 27 -16.47 41.24 -19.06
C GLY A 27 -17.74 42.08 -19.04
N ALA A 28 -18.75 41.70 -18.24
CA ALA A 28 -19.99 42.44 -18.11
C ALA A 28 -19.73 43.86 -17.58
N PHE A 29 -18.78 43.98 -16.67
CA PHE A 29 -18.33 45.26 -16.12
C PHE A 29 -17.68 46.16 -17.20
N LEU A 30 -16.76 45.65 -18.00
CA LEU A 30 -16.13 46.40 -19.11
C LEU A 30 -17.15 46.81 -20.17
N THR A 31 -18.08 45.92 -20.53
CA THR A 31 -19.14 46.21 -21.50
C THR A 31 -20.09 47.30 -20.99
N ARG A 32 -20.49 47.26 -19.71
CA ARG A 32 -21.35 48.30 -19.11
C ARG A 32 -20.70 49.68 -19.04
N ASN A 33 -19.36 49.74 -18.96
CA ASN A 33 -18.60 50.99 -18.90
C ASN A 33 -18.06 51.45 -20.27
N GLY A 34 -18.51 50.84 -21.38
CA GLY A 34 -18.11 51.21 -22.74
C GLY A 34 -16.62 50.97 -23.05
N LYS A 35 -15.94 50.10 -22.28
CA LYS A 35 -14.53 49.76 -22.50
C LYS A 35 -14.40 48.47 -23.32
N SER A 36 -13.35 48.37 -24.11
CA SER A 36 -13.08 47.18 -24.94
C SER A 36 -12.72 45.97 -24.09
N VAL A 37 -13.35 44.82 -24.36
CA VAL A 37 -13.06 43.52 -23.74
C VAL A 37 -11.84 42.80 -24.34
N ARG A 38 -11.29 43.31 -25.45
CA ARG A 38 -10.18 42.66 -26.19
C ARG A 38 -8.93 42.43 -25.32
N PRO A 39 -8.44 43.38 -24.50
CA PRO A 39 -7.26 43.14 -23.66
C PRO A 39 -7.47 42.01 -22.65
N MET A 40 -8.67 41.93 -22.07
CA MET A 40 -9.06 40.85 -21.17
C MET A 40 -9.10 39.50 -21.91
N ALA A 41 -9.71 39.44 -23.10
CA ALA A 41 -9.80 38.22 -23.89
C ALA A 41 -8.41 37.68 -24.30
N VAL A 42 -7.48 38.56 -24.66
CA VAL A 42 -6.08 38.19 -24.96
C VAL A 42 -5.40 37.63 -23.70
N GLY A 43 -5.57 38.30 -22.55
CA GLY A 43 -5.06 37.79 -21.27
C GLY A 43 -5.60 36.40 -20.95
N VAL A 44 -6.92 36.22 -20.96
CA VAL A 44 -7.55 34.92 -20.72
C VAL A 44 -7.04 33.84 -21.68
N GLY A 45 -6.93 34.15 -22.98
CA GLY A 45 -6.37 33.23 -23.97
C GLY A 45 -4.93 32.82 -23.66
N LEU A 46 -4.07 33.77 -23.26
CA LEU A 46 -2.69 33.50 -22.87
C LEU A 46 -2.62 32.63 -21.60
N ALA A 47 -3.46 32.90 -20.59
CA ALA A 47 -3.52 32.10 -19.36
C ALA A 47 -3.93 30.64 -19.64
N VAL A 48 -4.90 30.42 -20.52
CA VAL A 48 -5.32 29.07 -20.94
C VAL A 48 -4.16 28.34 -21.63
N VAL A 49 -3.47 29.00 -22.58
CA VAL A 49 -2.31 28.39 -23.26
C VAL A 49 -1.22 28.01 -22.27
N ILE A 50 -0.87 28.89 -21.33
CA ILE A 50 0.14 28.60 -20.30
C ILE A 50 -0.31 27.40 -19.44
N SER A 51 -1.57 27.33 -19.04
CA SER A 51 -2.11 26.23 -18.22
C SER A 51 -2.03 24.88 -18.94
N VAL A 52 -2.33 24.86 -20.25
CA VAL A 52 -2.20 23.65 -21.08
C VAL A 52 -0.73 23.24 -21.22
N VAL A 53 0.18 24.19 -21.43
CA VAL A 53 1.63 23.92 -21.52
C VAL A 53 2.15 23.33 -20.21
N VAL A 54 1.73 23.86 -19.06
CA VAL A 54 2.11 23.31 -17.75
C VAL A 54 1.57 21.89 -17.58
N GLY A 55 0.30 21.66 -17.89
CA GLY A 55 -0.30 20.32 -17.80
C GLY A 55 0.41 19.29 -18.69
N ALA A 56 0.67 19.64 -19.95
CA ALA A 56 1.40 18.80 -20.88
C ALA A 56 2.86 18.56 -20.46
N GLY A 57 3.53 19.58 -19.93
CA GLY A 57 4.90 19.46 -19.41
C GLY A 57 4.99 18.49 -18.22
N LEU A 58 4.02 18.55 -17.30
CA LEU A 58 3.95 17.63 -16.17
C LEU A 58 3.66 16.18 -16.63
N ASP A 59 2.83 15.99 -17.65
CA ASP A 59 2.55 14.66 -18.22
C ASP A 59 3.78 14.03 -18.88
N VAL A 60 4.50 14.80 -19.71
CA VAL A 60 5.72 14.35 -20.38
C VAL A 60 6.80 13.96 -19.37
N LEU A 61 6.98 14.76 -18.31
CA LEU A 61 7.95 14.45 -17.25
C LEU A 61 7.60 13.12 -16.56
N SER A 62 6.31 12.90 -16.28
CA SER A 62 5.81 11.69 -15.62
C SER A 62 6.00 10.42 -16.47
N ALA A 63 5.85 10.52 -17.79
CA ALA A 63 5.95 9.39 -18.72
C ALA A 63 7.39 8.85 -18.89
N SER A 64 8.40 9.61 -18.48
CA SER A 64 9.82 9.25 -18.66
C SER A 64 10.42 8.44 -17.50
N LEU A 65 9.65 8.17 -16.45
CA LEU A 65 10.13 7.55 -15.22
C LEU A 65 9.99 6.00 -15.23
N PRO A 66 10.93 5.26 -14.61
CA PRO A 66 10.76 3.85 -14.28
C PRO A 66 9.50 3.56 -13.46
N GLN A 67 8.86 2.41 -13.67
CA GLN A 67 7.58 2.00 -13.06
C GLN A 67 7.47 2.29 -11.55
N ARG A 68 8.46 1.90 -10.76
CA ARG A 68 8.45 2.14 -9.30
C ARG A 68 8.49 3.63 -8.95
N GLN A 69 9.23 4.44 -9.71
CA GLN A 69 9.31 5.89 -9.51
C GLN A 69 8.02 6.59 -9.97
N GLN A 70 7.34 6.04 -10.98
CA GLN A 70 6.01 6.48 -11.39
C GLN A 70 4.99 6.26 -10.26
N GLU A 71 4.95 5.09 -9.64
CA GLU A 71 4.05 4.78 -8.51
C GLU A 71 4.33 5.66 -7.28
N MET A 72 5.61 5.97 -7.01
CA MET A 72 5.99 6.94 -5.97
C MET A 72 5.47 8.35 -6.29
N LEU A 73 5.65 8.80 -7.53
CA LEU A 73 5.19 10.11 -7.98
C LEU A 73 3.66 10.20 -7.92
N GLU A 74 2.94 9.18 -8.39
CA GLU A 74 1.48 9.08 -8.32
C GLU A 74 0.97 9.17 -6.88
N THR A 75 1.66 8.51 -5.95
CA THR A 75 1.36 8.59 -4.52
C THR A 75 1.51 10.02 -3.98
N VAL A 76 2.61 10.70 -4.31
CA VAL A 76 2.88 12.08 -3.86
C VAL A 76 1.89 13.06 -4.47
N ILE A 77 1.65 12.98 -5.78
CA ILE A 77 0.68 13.83 -6.48
C ILE A 77 -0.72 13.60 -5.94
N GLY A 78 -1.12 12.34 -5.73
CA GLY A 78 -2.41 11.99 -5.13
C GLY A 78 -2.58 12.56 -3.73
N ALA A 79 -1.57 12.45 -2.87
CA ALA A 79 -1.59 13.03 -1.52
C ALA A 79 -1.72 14.56 -1.55
N ILE A 80 -0.96 15.24 -2.43
CA ILE A 80 -1.06 16.69 -2.62
C ILE A 80 -2.47 17.06 -3.11
N ALA A 81 -2.98 16.36 -4.13
CA ALA A 81 -4.30 16.61 -4.68
C ALA A 81 -5.41 16.45 -3.63
N VAL A 82 -5.35 15.43 -2.76
CA VAL A 82 -6.31 15.26 -1.64
C VAL A 82 -6.29 16.48 -0.72
N VAL A 83 -5.11 16.97 -0.32
CA VAL A 83 -5.00 18.15 0.56
C VAL A 83 -5.58 19.40 -0.10
N PHE A 84 -5.25 19.63 -1.38
CA PHE A 84 -5.74 20.76 -2.14
C PHE A 84 -7.27 20.72 -2.32
N VAL A 85 -7.81 19.60 -2.81
CA VAL A 85 -9.27 19.41 -2.97
C VAL A 85 -10.00 19.64 -1.65
N THR A 86 -9.51 19.04 -0.55
CA THR A 86 -10.14 19.18 0.77
C THR A 86 -10.17 20.63 1.24
N THR A 87 -9.03 21.32 1.13
CA THR A 87 -8.90 22.71 1.56
C THR A 87 -9.84 23.61 0.75
N MET A 88 -9.86 23.40 -0.58
CA MET A 88 -10.63 24.21 -1.50
C MET A 88 -12.14 23.95 -1.39
N VAL A 89 -12.58 22.70 -1.21
CA VAL A 89 -13.99 22.33 -0.99
C VAL A 89 -14.52 22.96 0.31
N ILE A 90 -13.74 22.90 1.40
CA ILE A 90 -14.12 23.51 2.68
C ILE A 90 -14.12 25.05 2.60
N TRP A 91 -13.12 25.63 1.93
CA TRP A 91 -13.01 27.09 1.77
C TRP A 91 -14.18 27.66 0.98
N MET A 92 -14.48 27.05 -0.17
CA MET A 92 -15.54 27.56 -1.05
C MET A 92 -16.94 27.42 -0.42
N ASN A 93 -17.25 26.31 0.25
CA ASN A 93 -18.56 26.15 0.91
C ASN A 93 -18.79 27.21 2.03
N ARG A 94 -17.71 27.69 2.67
CA ARG A 94 -17.79 28.79 3.64
C ARG A 94 -17.92 30.17 2.99
N ASN A 95 -17.30 30.39 1.83
CA ASN A 95 -17.21 31.70 1.19
C ASN A 95 -18.19 31.92 0.01
N ALA A 96 -18.83 30.88 -0.53
CA ALA A 96 -19.67 30.94 -1.74
C ALA A 96 -20.78 32.01 -1.69
N PHE A 97 -21.35 32.29 -0.52
CA PHE A 97 -22.38 33.32 -0.35
C PHE A 97 -21.83 34.76 -0.37
N ARG A 98 -20.54 34.94 -0.02
CA ARG A 98 -19.88 36.26 0.03
C ARG A 98 -19.18 36.63 -1.28
N MET A 99 -18.81 35.65 -2.10
CA MET A 99 -18.03 35.88 -3.32
C MET A 99 -18.71 36.85 -4.29
N LYS A 100 -20.01 36.70 -4.56
CA LYS A 100 -20.71 37.61 -5.47
C LYS A 100 -20.64 39.07 -5.01
N GLY A 101 -20.93 39.33 -3.74
CA GLY A 101 -20.90 40.69 -3.18
C GLY A 101 -19.49 41.24 -2.94
N GLN A 102 -18.48 40.39 -2.79
CA GLN A 102 -17.09 40.80 -2.62
C GLN A 102 -16.41 41.07 -3.97
N LEU A 103 -16.65 40.23 -4.98
CA LEU A 103 -16.23 40.47 -6.37
C LEU A 103 -16.86 41.75 -6.95
N GLU A 104 -18.15 42.00 -6.68
CA GLU A 104 -18.81 43.25 -7.09
C GLU A 104 -18.17 44.49 -6.41
N ARG A 105 -17.74 44.38 -5.14
CA ARG A 105 -17.05 45.47 -4.41
C ARG A 105 -15.61 45.67 -4.85
N GLU A 106 -14.86 44.60 -5.09
CA GLU A 106 -13.47 44.65 -5.57
C GLU A 106 -13.42 45.16 -7.02
N ALA A 107 -14.38 44.76 -7.88
CA ALA A 107 -14.55 45.34 -9.20
C ALA A 107 -14.90 46.84 -9.13
N ALA A 108 -15.77 47.25 -8.19
CA ALA A 108 -16.10 48.65 -7.98
C ALA A 108 -14.91 49.49 -7.45
N GLN A 109 -14.04 48.90 -6.61
CA GLN A 109 -12.81 49.55 -6.13
C GLN A 109 -11.72 49.64 -7.19
N ALA A 110 -11.59 48.63 -8.06
CA ALA A 110 -10.60 48.62 -9.13
C ALA A 110 -10.82 49.75 -10.15
N ILE A 111 -12.06 50.19 -10.38
CA ILE A 111 -12.38 51.37 -11.21
C ILE A 111 -11.71 52.63 -10.69
N ASN A 112 -11.69 52.79 -9.37
CA ASN A 112 -11.17 54.00 -8.73
C ASN A 112 -9.63 54.04 -8.71
N SER A 113 -8.95 52.93 -9.04
CA SER A 113 -7.49 52.79 -8.88
C SER A 113 -6.73 52.20 -10.07
N GLY A 114 -7.37 51.55 -11.05
CA GLY A 114 -6.69 50.87 -12.16
C GLY A 114 -7.51 50.76 -13.45
N GLY A 115 -6.93 51.20 -14.58
CA GLY A 115 -7.56 51.15 -15.90
C GLY A 115 -7.83 49.75 -16.45
N VAL A 116 -8.31 49.66 -17.70
CA VAL A 116 -8.68 48.41 -18.41
C VAL A 116 -7.60 47.31 -18.34
N THR A 117 -6.33 47.70 -18.22
CA THR A 117 -5.17 46.82 -18.06
C THR A 117 -5.14 46.08 -16.71
N ALA A 118 -5.54 46.72 -15.62
CA ALA A 118 -5.60 46.10 -14.29
C ALA A 118 -6.69 45.02 -14.23
N LEU A 119 -7.85 45.28 -14.84
CA LEU A 119 -8.94 44.31 -14.98
C LEU A 119 -8.55 43.15 -15.89
N ALA A 120 -7.85 43.42 -16.99
CA ALA A 120 -7.33 42.37 -17.88
C ALA A 120 -6.28 41.49 -17.17
N LEU A 121 -5.39 42.10 -16.38
CA LEU A 121 -4.40 41.38 -15.58
C LEU A 121 -5.05 40.55 -14.46
N MET A 122 -6.07 41.08 -13.79
CA MET A 122 -6.84 40.34 -12.79
C MET A 122 -7.51 39.11 -13.40
N ALA A 123 -8.16 39.25 -14.56
CA ALA A 123 -8.76 38.13 -15.29
C ALA A 123 -7.70 37.10 -15.73
N PHE A 124 -6.55 37.57 -16.24
CA PHE A 124 -5.41 36.70 -16.58
C PHE A 124 -4.92 35.90 -15.38
N LEU A 125 -4.62 36.55 -14.24
CA LEU A 125 -4.08 35.89 -13.05
C LEU A 125 -5.09 34.92 -12.42
N ALA A 126 -6.38 35.28 -12.42
CA ALA A 126 -7.43 34.40 -11.96
C ALA A 126 -7.51 33.14 -12.82
N VAL A 127 -7.60 33.28 -14.14
CA VAL A 127 -7.66 32.12 -15.06
C VAL A 127 -6.37 31.29 -15.01
N LEU A 128 -5.21 31.93 -14.86
CA LEU A 128 -3.94 31.22 -14.75
C LEU A 128 -3.87 30.37 -13.48
N LYS A 129 -4.29 30.91 -12.34
CA LYS A 129 -4.33 30.19 -11.07
C LYS A 129 -5.29 28.99 -11.14
N GLU A 130 -6.54 29.23 -11.52
CA GLU A 130 -7.55 28.16 -11.61
C GLU A 130 -7.20 27.15 -12.72
N GLY A 131 -6.59 27.61 -13.81
CA GLY A 131 -6.11 26.76 -14.90
C GLY A 131 -4.93 25.86 -14.50
N PHE A 132 -4.00 26.37 -13.69
CA PHE A 132 -2.92 25.57 -13.10
C PHE A 132 -3.48 24.47 -12.19
N GLU A 133 -4.39 24.82 -11.29
CA GLU A 133 -5.03 23.86 -10.39
C GLU A 133 -5.79 22.80 -11.19
N THR A 134 -6.57 23.21 -12.18
CA THR A 134 -7.29 22.30 -13.08
C THR A 134 -6.34 21.33 -13.80
N ALA A 135 -5.22 21.82 -14.33
CA ALA A 135 -4.24 21.00 -15.02
C ALA A 135 -3.63 19.92 -14.10
N VAL A 136 -3.27 20.29 -12.87
CA VAL A 136 -2.72 19.36 -11.87
C VAL A 136 -3.76 18.32 -11.46
N PHE A 137 -5.00 18.71 -11.21
CA PHE A 137 -6.06 17.77 -10.82
C PHE A 137 -6.45 16.81 -11.94
N LEU A 138 -6.57 17.31 -13.18
CA LEU A 138 -6.87 16.46 -14.32
C LEU A 138 -5.73 15.48 -14.62
N LEU A 139 -4.47 15.90 -14.42
CA LEU A 139 -3.32 15.00 -14.54
C LEU A 139 -3.35 13.91 -13.48
N ALA A 140 -3.58 14.26 -12.20
CA ALA A 140 -3.70 13.28 -11.12
C ALA A 140 -4.85 12.28 -11.38
N ALA A 141 -5.99 12.76 -11.85
CA ALA A 141 -7.12 11.91 -12.22
C ALA A 141 -6.84 11.05 -13.47
N ALA A 142 -6.04 11.55 -14.42
CA ALA A 142 -5.64 10.78 -15.59
C ALA A 142 -4.62 9.68 -15.24
N GLN A 143 -3.71 9.93 -14.30
CA GLN A 143 -2.72 8.94 -13.86
C GLN A 143 -3.38 7.76 -13.13
N THR A 144 -4.36 8.04 -12.27
CA THR A 144 -5.13 7.02 -11.55
C THR A 144 -6.07 6.20 -12.46
N ALA A 145 -6.33 6.66 -13.69
CA ALA A 145 -7.17 5.97 -14.66
C ALA A 145 -6.40 4.83 -15.37
N GLN A 146 -6.32 3.66 -14.73
CA GLN A 146 -5.69 2.43 -15.27
C GLN A 146 -6.23 2.05 -16.67
N GLY A 147 -5.55 2.53 -17.73
CA GLY A 147 -5.83 2.19 -19.14
C GLY A 147 -6.83 3.08 -19.90
N SER A 148 -7.30 4.22 -19.34
CA SER A 148 -8.31 5.07 -20.01
C SER A 148 -8.13 6.58 -19.75
N ARG A 149 -6.89 7.06 -19.83
CA ARG A 149 -6.50 8.47 -19.62
C ARG A 149 -7.34 9.46 -20.46
N TRP A 150 -7.68 9.10 -21.69
CA TRP A 150 -8.50 9.93 -22.57
C TRP A 150 -9.89 10.26 -22.00
N PHE A 151 -10.53 9.33 -21.27
CA PHE A 151 -11.84 9.59 -20.67
C PHE A 151 -11.76 10.62 -19.54
N ALA A 152 -10.66 10.64 -18.79
CA ALA A 152 -10.41 11.66 -17.76
C ALA A 152 -10.30 13.05 -18.40
N LEU A 153 -9.53 13.19 -19.49
CA LEU A 153 -9.39 14.45 -20.23
C LEU A 153 -10.72 14.90 -20.84
N PHE A 154 -11.45 14.00 -21.50
CA PHE A 154 -12.76 14.32 -22.08
C PHE A 154 -13.77 14.79 -21.02
N GLY A 155 -13.80 14.15 -19.84
CA GLY A 155 -14.64 14.59 -18.72
C GLY A 155 -14.29 16.01 -18.27
N GLY A 156 -13.00 16.27 -18.03
CA GLY A 156 -12.51 17.59 -17.66
C GLY A 156 -12.88 18.68 -18.67
N VAL A 157 -12.61 18.44 -19.95
CA VAL A 157 -12.94 19.38 -21.04
C VAL A 157 -14.46 19.60 -21.15
N ALA A 158 -15.27 18.55 -21.03
CA ALA A 158 -16.73 18.67 -21.03
C ALA A 158 -17.24 19.50 -19.83
N GLY A 159 -16.61 19.35 -18.66
CA GLY A 159 -16.87 20.16 -17.47
C GLY A 159 -16.57 21.64 -17.72
N ILE A 160 -15.37 21.94 -18.24
CA ILE A 160 -14.96 23.31 -18.58
C ILE A 160 -15.89 23.92 -19.64
N ALA A 161 -16.24 23.17 -20.69
CA ALA A 161 -17.16 23.64 -21.72
C ALA A 161 -18.54 24.00 -21.14
N THR A 162 -19.03 23.18 -20.22
CA THR A 162 -20.28 23.43 -19.49
C THR A 162 -20.17 24.67 -18.60
N ALA A 163 -19.04 24.86 -17.91
CA ALA A 163 -18.79 26.06 -17.12
C ALA A 163 -18.76 27.33 -17.97
N VAL A 164 -18.12 27.28 -19.15
CA VAL A 164 -18.11 28.41 -20.11
C VAL A 164 -19.53 28.73 -20.58
N ALA A 165 -20.35 27.72 -20.90
CA ALA A 165 -21.75 27.93 -21.28
C ALA A 165 -22.56 28.60 -20.15
N ILE A 166 -22.35 28.18 -18.90
CA ILE A 166 -22.96 28.82 -17.72
C ILE A 166 -22.48 30.26 -17.58
N GLY A 167 -21.18 30.52 -17.70
CA GLY A 167 -20.57 31.84 -17.64
C GLY A 167 -21.14 32.79 -18.68
N ILE A 168 -21.27 32.35 -19.93
CA ILE A 168 -21.92 33.12 -21.01
C ILE A 168 -23.38 33.46 -20.64
N GLY A 169 -24.13 32.51 -20.08
CA GLY A 169 -25.50 32.77 -19.64
C GLY A 169 -25.60 33.76 -18.47
N ILE A 170 -24.58 33.80 -17.59
CA ILE A 170 -24.45 34.81 -16.52
C ILE A 170 -24.08 36.18 -17.12
N TYR A 171 -23.12 36.24 -18.05
CA TYR A 171 -22.72 37.46 -18.77
C TYR A 171 -23.91 38.09 -19.50
N ALA A 172 -24.74 37.26 -20.15
CA ALA A 172 -25.97 37.68 -20.83
C ALA A 172 -27.14 38.00 -19.86
N GLY A 173 -26.97 37.82 -18.54
CA GLY A 173 -27.99 38.12 -17.53
C GLY A 173 -29.18 37.16 -17.48
N SER A 174 -29.13 36.04 -18.22
CA SER A 174 -30.26 35.12 -18.41
C SER A 174 -30.34 33.99 -17.37
N LEU A 175 -29.25 33.73 -16.62
CA LEU A 175 -29.19 32.66 -15.60
C LEU A 175 -29.10 33.22 -14.17
N ARG A 176 -30.06 32.85 -13.32
CA ARG A 176 -30.03 33.08 -11.86
C ARG A 176 -29.77 31.76 -11.13
N LEU A 177 -28.51 31.32 -11.08
CA LEU A 177 -28.10 30.12 -10.35
C LEU A 177 -27.87 30.42 -8.86
N ASP A 178 -28.38 29.54 -7.98
CA ASP A 178 -28.03 29.53 -6.55
C ASP A 178 -26.69 28.80 -6.39
N LEU A 179 -25.59 29.56 -6.52
CA LEU A 179 -24.22 29.06 -6.40
C LEU A 179 -23.98 28.32 -5.07
N GLY A 180 -24.66 28.74 -3.99
CA GLY A 180 -24.53 28.10 -2.69
C GLY A 180 -25.05 26.66 -2.68
N ARG A 181 -26.20 26.41 -3.33
CA ARG A 181 -26.73 25.04 -3.50
C ARG A 181 -25.89 24.22 -4.46
N PHE A 182 -25.49 24.81 -5.58
CA PHE A 182 -24.67 24.14 -6.59
C PHE A 182 -23.36 23.62 -5.98
N PHE A 183 -22.57 24.49 -5.34
CA PHE A 183 -21.30 24.12 -4.72
C PHE A 183 -21.45 23.16 -3.54
N ARG A 184 -22.57 23.19 -2.82
CA ARG A 184 -22.83 22.22 -1.76
C ARG A 184 -23.08 20.83 -2.29
N VAL A 185 -23.88 20.69 -3.36
CA VAL A 185 -24.16 19.39 -3.98
C VAL A 185 -22.90 18.84 -4.63
N THR A 186 -22.24 19.63 -5.49
CA THR A 186 -21.00 19.17 -6.16
C THR A 186 -19.87 18.91 -5.17
N GLY A 187 -19.78 19.69 -4.09
CA GLY A 187 -18.81 19.48 -3.02
C GLY A 187 -18.96 18.14 -2.30
N VAL A 188 -20.18 17.64 -2.06
CA VAL A 188 -20.38 16.29 -1.49
C VAL A 188 -19.80 15.22 -2.41
N PHE A 189 -20.08 15.29 -3.71
CA PHE A 189 -19.51 14.36 -4.68
C PHE A 189 -17.98 14.45 -4.71
N LEU A 190 -17.40 15.66 -4.67
CA LEU A 190 -15.96 15.86 -4.62
C LEU A 190 -15.30 15.27 -3.38
N VAL A 191 -15.95 15.30 -2.21
CA VAL A 191 -15.42 14.62 -1.00
C VAL A 191 -15.33 13.11 -1.23
N PHE A 192 -16.34 12.49 -1.85
CA PHE A 192 -16.28 11.06 -2.15
C PHE A 192 -15.26 10.71 -3.24
N ILE A 193 -15.10 11.56 -4.25
CA ILE A 193 -14.05 11.42 -5.28
C ILE A 193 -12.67 11.50 -4.62
N ALA A 194 -12.44 12.50 -3.76
CA ALA A 194 -11.18 12.65 -3.04
C ALA A 194 -10.92 11.48 -2.07
N ALA A 195 -11.96 10.91 -1.46
CA ALA A 195 -11.83 9.68 -0.68
C ALA A 195 -11.40 8.50 -1.56
N GLY A 196 -11.91 8.41 -2.80
CA GLY A 196 -11.42 7.47 -3.82
C GLY A 196 -9.95 7.66 -4.16
N LEU A 197 -9.53 8.92 -4.30
CA LEU A 197 -8.13 9.26 -4.54
C LEU A 197 -7.23 8.81 -3.39
N VAL A 198 -7.68 8.93 -2.12
CA VAL A 198 -6.97 8.36 -0.96
C VAL A 198 -6.76 6.86 -1.09
N MET A 199 -7.78 6.10 -1.52
CA MET A 199 -7.63 4.65 -1.75
C MET A 199 -6.61 4.35 -2.84
N SER A 200 -6.69 5.07 -3.97
CA SER A 200 -5.73 4.92 -5.06
C SER A 200 -4.31 5.26 -4.62
N SER A 201 -4.10 6.33 -3.85
CA SER A 201 -2.79 6.70 -3.34
C SER A 201 -2.23 5.70 -2.35
N LEU A 202 -3.08 5.08 -1.52
CA LEU A 202 -2.65 3.99 -0.62
C LEU A 202 -2.26 2.73 -1.39
N ARG A 203 -2.92 2.45 -2.51
CA ARG A 203 -2.57 1.36 -3.42
C ARG A 203 -1.22 1.59 -4.10
N THR A 204 -1.02 2.75 -4.70
CA THR A 204 0.27 3.10 -5.34
C THR A 204 1.39 3.20 -4.31
N ALA A 205 1.10 3.62 -3.07
CA ALA A 205 2.06 3.62 -1.97
C ALA A 205 2.50 2.21 -1.60
N HIS A 206 1.60 1.22 -1.69
CA HIS A 206 1.94 -0.17 -1.51
C HIS A 206 2.79 -0.71 -2.67
N GLU A 207 2.40 -0.42 -3.92
CA GLU A 207 3.13 -0.86 -5.12
C GLU A 207 4.57 -0.28 -5.15
N ALA A 208 4.74 0.97 -4.71
CA ALA A 208 6.04 1.61 -4.54
C ALA A 208 6.92 0.99 -3.42
N GLY A 209 6.32 0.20 -2.52
CA GLY A 209 6.95 -0.37 -1.32
C GLY A 209 7.03 0.59 -0.13
N TRP A 210 6.18 1.63 -0.08
CA TRP A 210 6.09 2.55 1.07
C TRP A 210 5.11 2.06 2.14
N VAL A 211 4.05 1.36 1.74
CA VAL A 211 2.99 0.87 2.64
C VAL A 211 2.75 -0.62 2.42
N GLU A 212 3.45 -1.48 3.16
CA GLU A 212 3.31 -2.95 3.01
C GLU A 212 2.21 -3.55 3.89
N LEU A 213 1.59 -2.74 4.76
CA LEU A 213 0.67 -3.18 5.81
C LEU A 213 -0.79 -3.16 5.35
N GLY A 214 -1.65 -4.01 5.93
CA GLY A 214 -3.11 -3.94 5.75
C GLY A 214 -3.62 -4.33 4.36
N GLN A 215 -2.89 -5.21 3.67
CA GLN A 215 -3.20 -5.64 2.29
C GLN A 215 -4.24 -6.76 2.21
N ARG A 216 -4.78 -7.19 3.36
CA ARG A 216 -5.85 -8.19 3.43
C ARG A 216 -7.09 -7.66 2.70
N ARG A 217 -7.63 -8.48 1.80
CA ARG A 217 -8.91 -8.20 1.13
C ARG A 217 -10.03 -8.25 2.15
N VAL A 218 -10.81 -7.17 2.26
CA VAL A 218 -11.91 -7.06 3.24
C VAL A 218 -13.18 -7.68 2.70
N VAL A 219 -13.54 -7.32 1.47
CA VAL A 219 -14.74 -7.79 0.78
C VAL A 219 -14.38 -8.03 -0.67
N ASP A 220 -14.82 -9.17 -1.23
CA ASP A 220 -14.76 -9.38 -2.66
C ASP A 220 -15.99 -8.71 -3.30
N LEU A 221 -15.78 -7.53 -3.90
CA LEU A 221 -16.81 -6.79 -4.60
C LEU A 221 -16.84 -7.15 -6.09
N SER A 222 -16.04 -8.11 -6.56
CA SER A 222 -15.96 -8.45 -7.99
C SER A 222 -17.29 -8.89 -8.60
N ALA A 223 -18.20 -9.45 -7.80
CA ALA A 223 -19.55 -9.81 -8.24
C ALA A 223 -20.46 -8.59 -8.53
N VAL A 224 -20.27 -7.48 -7.81
CA VAL A 224 -21.11 -6.25 -7.92
C VAL A 224 -20.42 -5.18 -8.76
N LEU A 225 -19.10 -5.02 -8.58
CA LEU A 225 -18.23 -4.05 -9.24
C LEU A 225 -17.46 -4.64 -10.43
N GLY A 226 -17.74 -5.89 -10.80
CA GLY A 226 -17.06 -6.57 -11.90
C GLY A 226 -17.14 -5.77 -13.21
N THR A 227 -16.11 -5.92 -14.05
CA THR A 227 -15.87 -5.16 -15.30
C THR A 227 -17.03 -5.23 -16.31
N LYS A 228 -17.98 -6.15 -16.13
CA LYS A 228 -19.18 -6.32 -16.96
C LYS A 228 -20.39 -5.50 -16.49
N SER A 229 -20.37 -4.96 -15.27
CA SER A 229 -21.46 -4.17 -14.69
C SER A 229 -21.24 -2.68 -14.96
N VAL A 230 -22.19 -2.02 -15.63
CA VAL A 230 -22.16 -0.57 -15.89
C VAL A 230 -22.15 0.21 -14.57
N ALA A 231 -22.97 -0.21 -13.60
CA ALA A 231 -22.99 0.39 -12.26
C ALA A 231 -21.65 0.21 -11.54
N GLY A 232 -21.02 -0.97 -11.68
CA GLY A 232 -19.68 -1.23 -11.16
C GLY A 232 -18.62 -0.31 -11.75
N ALA A 233 -18.61 -0.16 -13.08
CA ALA A 233 -17.69 0.72 -13.79
C ALA A 233 -17.90 2.22 -13.50
N VAL A 234 -19.13 2.61 -13.10
CA VAL A 234 -19.46 3.96 -12.63
C VAL A 234 -18.97 4.16 -11.20
N ILE A 235 -19.26 3.24 -10.28
CA ILE A 235 -18.85 3.36 -8.87
C ILE A 235 -17.32 3.34 -8.75
N THR A 236 -16.65 2.36 -9.37
CA THR A 236 -15.19 2.27 -9.38
C THR A 236 -14.57 3.48 -10.06
N GLY A 237 -15.15 3.94 -11.18
CA GLY A 237 -14.60 5.09 -11.87
C GLY A 237 -14.81 6.42 -11.14
N MET A 238 -15.97 6.61 -10.51
CA MET A 238 -16.38 7.91 -9.94
C MET A 238 -15.84 8.08 -8.53
N PHE A 239 -15.86 7.00 -7.75
CA PHE A 239 -15.45 7.04 -6.35
C PHE A 239 -14.11 6.34 -6.11
N GLY A 240 -13.40 5.94 -7.18
CA GLY A 240 -12.09 5.28 -7.08
C GLY A 240 -12.11 3.98 -6.28
N ILE A 241 -13.28 3.32 -6.12
CA ILE A 241 -13.42 2.11 -5.30
C ILE A 241 -13.01 0.88 -6.11
N PRO A 242 -11.88 0.25 -5.80
CA PRO A 242 -11.45 -0.94 -6.52
C PRO A 242 -12.39 -2.13 -6.25
N PRO A 243 -12.49 -3.10 -7.17
CA PRO A 243 -13.30 -4.30 -6.99
C PRO A 243 -12.75 -5.23 -5.90
N ASP A 244 -11.46 -5.09 -5.54
CA ASP A 244 -10.78 -5.82 -4.48
C ASP A 244 -10.24 -4.86 -3.38
N PRO A 245 -11.12 -4.19 -2.62
CA PRO A 245 -10.69 -3.21 -1.62
C PRO A 245 -9.88 -3.88 -0.51
N ARG A 246 -8.68 -3.32 -0.27
CA ARG A 246 -7.78 -3.76 0.79
C ARG A 246 -8.12 -3.04 2.10
N LEU A 247 -7.81 -3.66 3.24
CA LEU A 247 -8.17 -3.11 4.55
C LEU A 247 -7.64 -1.69 4.76
N VAL A 248 -6.39 -1.43 4.39
CA VAL A 248 -5.77 -0.10 4.51
C VAL A 248 -6.49 0.94 3.65
N GLU A 249 -6.95 0.56 2.46
CA GLU A 249 -7.69 1.44 1.53
C GLU A 249 -9.05 1.84 2.13
N VAL A 250 -9.82 0.86 2.64
CA VAL A 250 -11.14 1.10 3.26
C VAL A 250 -11.02 1.97 4.51
N LEU A 251 -10.03 1.68 5.36
CA LEU A 251 -9.77 2.49 6.55
C LEU A 251 -9.38 3.92 6.19
N GLY A 252 -8.49 4.10 5.20
CA GLY A 252 -8.10 5.42 4.69
C GLY A 252 -9.29 6.20 4.13
N TRP A 253 -10.15 5.52 3.36
CA TRP A 253 -11.38 6.12 2.83
C TRP A 253 -12.31 6.60 3.93
N LEU A 254 -12.58 5.77 4.95
CA LEU A 254 -13.45 6.14 6.07
C LEU A 254 -12.86 7.27 6.91
N LEU A 255 -11.56 7.18 7.21
CA LEU A 255 -10.83 8.18 8.00
C LEU A 255 -10.79 9.55 7.30
N TYR A 256 -10.82 9.57 5.98
CA TYR A 256 -10.91 10.80 5.20
C TYR A 256 -12.36 11.28 5.02
N ALA A 257 -13.24 10.43 4.48
CA ALA A 257 -14.58 10.81 4.05
C ALA A 257 -15.44 11.27 5.23
N VAL A 258 -15.45 10.51 6.33
CA VAL A 258 -16.36 10.78 7.47
C VAL A 258 -16.05 12.14 8.11
N PRO A 259 -14.80 12.46 8.53
CA PRO A 259 -14.51 13.77 9.13
C PRO A 259 -14.75 14.93 8.17
N VAL A 260 -14.35 14.79 6.90
CA VAL A 260 -14.50 15.87 5.90
C VAL A 260 -15.97 16.13 5.60
N LEU A 261 -16.80 15.10 5.40
CA LEU A 261 -18.25 15.25 5.22
C LEU A 261 -18.91 15.90 6.44
N VAL A 262 -18.54 15.49 7.65
CA VAL A 262 -19.07 16.08 8.89
C VAL A 262 -18.73 17.57 8.95
N VAL A 263 -17.48 17.96 8.67
CA VAL A 263 -17.06 19.37 8.66
C VAL A 263 -17.74 20.16 7.54
N PHE A 264 -17.90 19.55 6.35
CA PHE A 264 -18.47 20.19 5.17
C PHE A 264 -19.98 20.40 5.27
N LEU A 265 -20.72 19.41 5.77
CA LEU A 265 -22.18 19.47 5.90
C LEU A 265 -22.66 20.07 7.22
N TRP A 266 -21.74 20.42 8.13
CA TRP A 266 -22.10 20.97 9.44
C TRP A 266 -22.97 22.23 9.28
N PRO A 267 -24.23 22.23 9.75
CA PRO A 267 -25.11 23.38 9.59
C PRO A 267 -24.56 24.61 10.33
N ALA A 268 -24.43 25.75 9.64
CA ALA A 268 -23.95 27.00 10.24
C ALA A 268 -24.82 27.47 11.44
N ARG A 269 -26.11 27.12 11.43
CA ARG A 269 -27.06 27.37 12.53
C ARG A 269 -26.78 26.56 13.80
N TRP A 270 -26.06 25.46 13.68
CA TRP A 270 -25.63 24.62 14.80
C TRP A 270 -24.12 24.74 15.03
N ALA A 271 -23.50 25.82 14.53
CA ALA A 271 -22.12 26.11 14.86
C ALA A 271 -22.04 26.29 16.39
N PRO A 272 -21.37 25.38 17.11
CA PRO A 272 -21.29 25.49 18.56
C PRO A 272 -20.63 26.82 18.93
N ALA A 273 -21.11 27.45 20.00
CA ALA A 273 -20.47 28.63 20.56
C ALA A 273 -18.96 28.37 20.75
N PRO A 274 -18.09 29.39 20.67
CA PRO A 274 -16.63 29.20 20.70
C PRO A 274 -16.15 28.31 21.88
N ALA A 275 -16.78 28.46 23.05
CA ALA A 275 -16.53 27.63 24.22
C ALA A 275 -16.98 26.16 24.07
N ALA A 276 -18.13 25.91 23.45
CA ALA A 276 -18.63 24.57 23.17
C ALA A 276 -17.78 23.87 22.08
N LYS A 277 -17.34 24.61 21.06
CA LYS A 277 -16.41 24.11 20.04
C LYS A 277 -15.09 23.65 20.66
N ARG A 278 -14.56 24.43 21.62
CA ARG A 278 -13.35 24.10 22.39
C ARG A 278 -13.53 22.82 23.20
N ARG A 279 -14.62 22.70 23.97
CA ARG A 279 -14.92 21.49 24.75
C ARG A 279 -15.06 20.25 23.86
N LEU A 280 -15.71 20.40 22.71
CA LEU A 280 -15.86 19.33 21.73
C LEU A 280 -14.51 18.89 21.15
N THR A 281 -13.64 19.83 20.77
CA THR A 281 -12.31 19.49 20.22
C THR A 281 -11.40 18.81 21.25
N PHE A 282 -11.44 19.25 22.51
CA PHE A 282 -10.72 18.57 23.59
C PHE A 282 -11.32 17.19 23.89
N GLY A 283 -12.65 17.06 23.86
CA GLY A 283 -13.33 15.77 24.02
C GLY A 283 -13.00 14.78 22.91
N VAL A 284 -12.92 15.24 21.66
CA VAL A 284 -12.48 14.42 20.51
C VAL A 284 -11.02 14.02 20.67
N ALA A 285 -10.13 14.95 21.04
CA ALA A 285 -8.72 14.64 21.28
C ALA A 285 -8.54 13.60 22.41
N ALA A 286 -9.28 13.76 23.52
CA ALA A 286 -9.27 12.80 24.62
C ALA A 286 -9.84 11.44 24.19
N GLY A 287 -10.96 11.41 23.45
CA GLY A 287 -11.54 10.18 22.93
C GLY A 287 -10.61 9.42 21.99
N LEU A 288 -9.90 10.13 21.10
CA LEU A 288 -8.90 9.54 20.22
C LEU A 288 -7.69 8.99 21.00
N ALA A 289 -7.23 9.70 22.03
CA ALA A 289 -6.14 9.23 22.89
C ALA A 289 -6.53 7.98 23.71
N VAL A 290 -7.75 7.94 24.24
CA VAL A 290 -8.28 6.77 24.96
C VAL A 290 -8.45 5.58 24.02
N LEU A 291 -8.96 5.80 22.80
CA LEU A 291 -9.08 4.75 21.80
C LEU A 291 -7.70 4.20 21.39
N ALA A 292 -6.71 5.08 21.19
CA ALA A 292 -5.34 4.67 20.90
C ALA A 292 -4.75 3.80 22.04
N GLY A 293 -4.89 4.24 23.29
CA GLY A 293 -4.44 3.48 24.46
C GLY A 293 -5.17 2.15 24.62
N ALA A 294 -6.50 2.14 24.43
CA ALA A 294 -7.32 0.94 24.50
C ALA A 294 -6.93 -0.08 23.42
N MET A 295 -6.68 0.36 22.18
CA MET A 295 -6.23 -0.54 21.11
C MET A 295 -4.82 -1.08 21.33
N ALA A 296 -3.92 -0.29 21.93
CA ALA A 296 -2.57 -0.75 22.27
C ALA A 296 -2.56 -1.79 23.41
N VAL A 297 -3.56 -1.76 24.31
CA VAL A 297 -3.61 -2.61 25.52
C VAL A 297 -4.54 -3.82 25.36
N LEU A 298 -5.67 -3.67 24.68
CA LEU A 298 -6.73 -4.70 24.62
C LEU A 298 -6.59 -5.68 23.45
N ILE A 299 -5.73 -5.41 22.48
CA ILE A 299 -5.47 -6.32 21.36
C ILE A 299 -4.37 -7.29 21.82
N PRO A 300 -4.68 -8.58 22.07
CA PRO A 300 -3.72 -9.52 22.61
C PRO A 300 -2.55 -9.71 21.65
N ALA A 301 -1.33 -9.78 22.19
CA ALA A 301 -0.14 -10.25 21.48
C ALA A 301 -0.23 -11.77 21.26
N GLY A 302 -1.28 -12.26 20.60
CA GLY A 302 -1.46 -13.68 20.34
C GLY A 302 -0.56 -14.11 19.19
N GLY A 303 0.37 -15.03 19.42
CA GLY A 303 1.03 -15.84 18.39
C GLY A 303 0.91 -17.31 18.79
N GLY A 304 0.52 -18.18 17.87
CA GLY A 304 0.61 -19.62 18.13
C GLY A 304 2.05 -20.02 18.48
N PRO A 305 2.25 -21.12 19.22
CA PRO A 305 3.59 -21.59 19.54
C PRO A 305 4.36 -21.82 18.23
N ALA A 306 5.57 -21.27 18.16
CA ALA A 306 6.47 -21.53 17.05
C ALA A 306 6.82 -23.03 17.01
N PRO A 307 7.06 -23.62 15.82
CA PRO A 307 7.39 -25.03 15.66
C PRO A 307 8.58 -25.46 16.52
N GLY A 308 9.52 -24.54 16.76
CA GLY A 308 10.69 -24.77 17.59
C GLY A 308 11.79 -25.56 16.87
N PRO A 309 12.90 -25.84 17.58
CA PRO A 309 14.10 -26.43 16.99
C PRO A 309 14.03 -27.96 16.83
N THR A 310 12.98 -28.61 17.34
CA THR A 310 12.91 -30.07 17.48
C THR A 310 11.84 -30.67 16.58
N ARG A 311 12.22 -31.73 15.86
CA ARG A 311 11.35 -32.52 14.99
C ARG A 311 11.42 -34.00 15.36
N THR A 312 10.37 -34.74 15.04
CA THR A 312 10.33 -36.20 15.16
C THR A 312 10.23 -36.83 13.79
N ALA A 313 10.98 -37.92 13.57
CA ALA A 313 11.01 -38.69 12.34
C ALA A 313 10.93 -40.19 12.66
N MET A 314 10.62 -41.02 11.66
CA MET A 314 10.66 -42.47 11.78
C MET A 314 11.72 -43.02 10.83
N THR A 315 12.55 -43.94 11.33
CA THR A 315 13.54 -44.65 10.49
C THR A 315 12.87 -45.62 9.55
N ALA A 316 13.55 -45.96 8.46
CA ALA A 316 13.12 -47.02 7.55
C ALA A 316 12.99 -48.39 8.26
N GLY A 317 13.69 -48.57 9.38
CA GLY A 317 13.55 -49.72 10.28
C GLY A 317 12.38 -49.64 11.28
N GLY A 318 11.64 -48.53 11.34
CA GLY A 318 10.46 -48.34 12.18
C GLY A 318 10.71 -47.73 13.57
N SER A 319 11.91 -47.24 13.87
CA SER A 319 12.23 -46.56 15.14
C SER A 319 11.91 -45.08 15.07
N THR A 320 11.35 -44.49 16.14
CA THR A 320 11.16 -43.03 16.23
C THR A 320 12.44 -42.34 16.65
N VAL A 321 12.79 -41.25 15.99
CA VAL A 321 13.99 -40.45 16.24
C VAL A 321 13.58 -39.01 16.49
N THR A 322 14.24 -38.37 17.47
CA THR A 322 14.08 -36.93 17.73
C THR A 322 15.31 -36.17 17.21
N ALA A 323 15.09 -35.21 16.33
CA ALA A 323 16.12 -34.38 15.71
C ALA A 323 15.97 -32.94 16.21
N THR A 324 17.00 -32.38 16.83
CA THR A 324 17.01 -31.00 17.29
C THR A 324 18.14 -30.23 16.62
N VAL A 325 17.84 -29.08 16.02
CA VAL A 325 18.85 -28.23 15.37
C VAL A 325 19.06 -26.98 16.21
N HIS A 326 20.32 -26.71 16.57
CA HIS A 326 20.71 -25.51 17.30
C HIS A 326 21.76 -24.72 16.52
N ALA A 327 21.79 -23.40 16.73
CA ALA A 327 22.84 -22.54 16.19
C ALA A 327 24.17 -22.79 16.91
N ASP A 328 25.26 -22.84 16.15
CA ASP A 328 26.64 -22.91 16.67
C ASP A 328 27.56 -22.03 15.80
N GLY A 329 27.71 -20.76 16.20
CA GLY A 329 28.47 -19.78 15.42
C GLY A 329 27.82 -19.49 14.05
N SER A 330 28.56 -19.73 12.97
CA SER A 330 28.07 -19.61 11.58
C SER A 330 27.36 -20.87 11.07
N ASP A 331 27.47 -21.96 11.82
CA ASP A 331 27.01 -23.29 11.45
C ASP A 331 25.82 -23.69 12.33
N ARG A 332 25.29 -24.89 12.10
CA ARG A 332 24.27 -25.48 12.96
C ARG A 332 24.66 -26.86 13.43
N VAL A 333 24.23 -27.24 14.62
CA VAL A 333 24.44 -28.58 15.16
C VAL A 333 23.11 -29.31 15.18
N LEU A 334 23.05 -30.43 14.46
CA LEU A 334 21.95 -31.39 14.51
C LEU A 334 22.25 -32.43 15.59
N THR A 335 21.42 -32.48 16.63
CA THR A 335 21.42 -33.52 17.66
C THR A 335 20.29 -34.51 17.38
N VAL A 336 20.66 -35.76 17.16
CA VAL A 336 19.74 -36.87 16.83
C VAL A 336 19.70 -37.82 18.02
N VAL A 337 18.54 -37.99 18.63
CA VAL A 337 18.32 -38.90 19.76
C VAL A 337 17.47 -40.07 19.28
N ASP A 338 18.06 -41.26 19.31
CA ASP A 338 17.39 -42.54 19.09
C ASP A 338 17.10 -43.17 20.47
N PRO A 339 15.86 -43.64 20.75
CA PRO A 339 15.51 -44.32 22.01
C PRO A 339 16.45 -45.49 22.36
N ALA A 340 17.09 -46.11 21.38
CA ALA A 340 17.92 -47.30 21.54
C ALA A 340 19.44 -47.04 21.56
N GLY A 341 19.91 -45.79 21.43
CA GLY A 341 21.34 -45.49 21.28
C GLY A 341 21.80 -44.15 21.87
N PRO A 342 23.13 -43.92 21.96
CA PRO A 342 23.66 -42.62 22.37
C PRO A 342 23.29 -41.54 21.34
N GLY A 343 22.94 -40.35 21.82
CA GLY A 343 22.62 -39.21 20.95
C GLY A 343 23.80 -38.86 20.04
N GLN A 344 23.52 -38.66 18.74
CA GLN A 344 24.52 -38.31 17.73
C GLN A 344 24.47 -36.81 17.44
N GLN A 345 25.62 -36.16 17.38
CA GLN A 345 25.73 -34.76 16.96
C GLN A 345 26.42 -34.65 15.59
N VAL A 346 25.90 -33.78 14.73
CA VAL A 346 26.42 -33.53 13.39
C VAL A 346 26.44 -32.03 13.12
N SER A 347 27.61 -31.48 12.79
CA SER A 347 27.75 -30.09 12.36
C SER A 347 27.30 -29.93 10.91
N LEU A 348 26.28 -29.11 10.68
CA LEU A 348 25.70 -28.75 9.40
C LEU A 348 26.25 -27.41 8.92
N ALA A 349 26.73 -27.40 7.69
CA ALA A 349 27.20 -26.20 6.99
C ALA A 349 26.07 -25.58 6.15
N PRO A 350 26.10 -24.26 5.90
CA PRO A 350 25.12 -23.61 5.03
C PRO A 350 25.26 -24.11 3.59
N ALA A 351 24.15 -24.53 2.97
CA ALA A 351 24.09 -25.13 1.65
C ALA A 351 23.25 -24.33 0.64
N GLY A 352 22.55 -23.28 1.08
CA GLY A 352 21.78 -22.37 0.24
C GLY A 352 20.48 -21.91 0.89
N GLN A 353 19.63 -21.27 0.09
CA GLN A 353 18.28 -20.86 0.48
C GLN A 353 17.26 -21.36 -0.54
N GLN A 354 16.07 -21.68 -0.09
CA GLN A 354 14.94 -22.04 -0.94
C GLN A 354 13.62 -21.53 -0.36
N SER A 355 12.59 -21.42 -1.21
CA SER A 355 11.25 -21.03 -0.78
C SER A 355 10.35 -22.26 -0.77
N VAL A 356 9.77 -22.60 0.39
CA VAL A 356 8.83 -23.72 0.58
C VAL A 356 7.48 -23.13 0.93
N ASP A 357 6.48 -23.34 0.07
CA ASP A 357 5.12 -22.78 0.21
C ASP A 357 5.07 -21.28 0.54
N GLY A 358 6.03 -20.51 0.03
CA GLY A 358 6.15 -19.06 0.22
C GLY A 358 6.84 -18.63 1.52
N VAL A 359 7.47 -19.56 2.24
CA VAL A 359 8.37 -19.29 3.37
C VAL A 359 9.81 -19.51 2.91
N ASP A 360 10.65 -18.49 3.06
CA ASP A 360 12.08 -18.61 2.76
C ASP A 360 12.78 -19.37 3.89
N VAL A 361 13.44 -20.47 3.54
CA VAL A 361 14.14 -21.36 4.46
C VAL A 361 15.61 -21.50 4.05
N ASP A 362 16.47 -21.54 5.05
CA ASP A 362 17.88 -21.85 4.90
C ASP A 362 18.07 -23.37 4.83
N VAL A 363 18.90 -23.81 3.88
CA VAL A 363 19.28 -25.21 3.71
C VAL A 363 20.61 -25.44 4.41
N TRP A 364 20.63 -26.39 5.34
CA TRP A 364 21.81 -26.79 6.10
C TRP A 364 22.14 -28.24 5.82
N GLN A 365 23.40 -28.55 5.52
CA GLN A 365 23.81 -29.91 5.13
C GLN A 365 25.13 -30.37 5.75
N ALA A 366 25.24 -31.67 5.98
CA ALA A 366 26.48 -32.34 6.31
C ALA A 366 26.58 -33.68 5.60
N ARG A 367 27.78 -34.02 5.11
CA ARG A 367 28.07 -35.35 4.56
C ARG A 367 29.08 -36.06 5.44
N VAL A 368 28.72 -37.23 5.94
CA VAL A 368 29.54 -38.01 6.87
C VAL A 368 29.73 -39.44 6.32
N PRO A 369 30.93 -40.04 6.42
CA PRO A 369 31.12 -41.46 6.13
C PRO A 369 30.20 -42.33 7.00
N ALA A 370 29.68 -43.42 6.43
CA ALA A 370 28.78 -44.33 7.13
C ALA A 370 29.26 -45.78 7.01
N ASP A 371 28.93 -46.59 8.01
CA ASP A 371 29.10 -48.04 7.91
C ASP A 371 28.12 -48.58 6.86
N PRO A 372 28.60 -49.28 5.80
CA PRO A 372 27.72 -49.91 4.81
C PRO A 372 26.79 -50.99 5.39
N GLY A 373 27.04 -51.49 6.60
CA GLY A 373 26.22 -52.51 7.26
C GLY A 373 26.27 -53.87 6.58
N VAL A 374 27.23 -54.06 5.66
CA VAL A 374 27.47 -55.28 4.90
C VAL A 374 28.97 -55.46 4.75
N THR A 375 29.48 -56.61 5.16
CA THR A 375 30.91 -56.98 5.04
C THR A 375 31.12 -58.21 4.18
N THR A 376 30.05 -58.76 3.60
CA THR A 376 30.07 -60.02 2.85
C THR A 376 30.93 -59.90 1.60
N SER A 377 31.95 -60.76 1.50
CA SER A 377 32.77 -60.98 0.32
C SER A 377 33.31 -62.43 0.35
N PRO A 378 33.21 -63.21 -0.73
CA PRO A 378 32.60 -62.84 -2.01
C PRO A 378 31.06 -62.87 -1.95
N ILE A 379 30.38 -62.07 -2.79
CA ILE A 379 28.92 -61.94 -2.83
C ILE A 379 28.34 -62.50 -4.14
N GLY A 380 27.24 -63.26 -4.04
CA GLY A 380 26.52 -63.79 -5.21
C GLY A 380 25.60 -62.77 -5.87
N LEU A 381 25.29 -62.96 -7.17
CA LEU A 381 24.39 -62.08 -7.91
C LEU A 381 22.97 -62.03 -7.30
N ALA A 382 22.47 -63.16 -6.79
CA ALA A 382 21.15 -63.22 -6.13
C ALA A 382 21.12 -62.42 -4.82
N GLN A 383 22.18 -62.51 -4.01
CA GLN A 383 22.32 -61.73 -2.77
C GLN A 383 22.43 -60.24 -3.07
N LEU A 384 23.25 -59.86 -4.06
CA LEU A 384 23.36 -58.47 -4.50
C LEU A 384 22.01 -57.93 -5.00
N THR A 385 21.24 -58.74 -5.73
CA THR A 385 19.90 -58.38 -6.21
C THR A 385 18.91 -58.21 -5.06
N SER A 386 19.02 -58.99 -3.99
CA SER A 386 18.19 -58.79 -2.78
C SER A 386 18.51 -57.46 -2.09
N LEU A 387 19.79 -57.07 -2.04
CA LEU A 387 20.22 -55.80 -1.43
C LEU A 387 19.81 -54.57 -2.26
N THR A 388 19.57 -54.72 -3.56
CA THR A 388 19.10 -53.66 -4.47
C THR A 388 17.58 -53.67 -4.65
N GLY A 389 16.82 -54.27 -3.72
CA GLY A 389 15.36 -54.29 -3.75
C GLY A 389 14.79 -55.16 -4.88
N GLY A 390 15.48 -56.25 -5.23
CA GLY A 390 15.05 -57.21 -6.25
C GLY A 390 15.47 -56.85 -7.68
N ARG A 391 16.20 -55.75 -7.89
CA ARG A 391 16.62 -55.29 -9.23
C ARG A 391 18.07 -55.67 -9.52
N VAL A 392 18.33 -56.35 -10.62
CA VAL A 392 19.71 -56.66 -11.05
C VAL A 392 20.43 -55.34 -11.40
N PRO A 393 21.58 -55.02 -10.77
CA PRO A 393 22.31 -53.80 -11.09
C PRO A 393 22.71 -53.71 -12.56
N VAL A 394 22.69 -52.48 -13.10
CA VAL A 394 22.92 -52.22 -14.53
C VAL A 394 24.24 -52.85 -14.99
N GLY A 395 24.17 -53.70 -16.02
CA GLY A 395 25.30 -54.39 -16.64
C GLY A 395 25.89 -55.54 -15.81
N LEU A 396 25.12 -56.11 -14.88
CA LEU A 396 25.32 -57.47 -14.37
C LEU A 396 24.24 -58.38 -14.95
N GLY A 397 24.49 -59.68 -15.03
CA GLY A 397 23.49 -60.66 -15.45
C GLY A 397 23.98 -62.09 -15.33
N THR A 398 23.04 -63.02 -15.13
CA THR A 398 23.32 -64.45 -14.88
C THR A 398 24.10 -65.12 -16.01
N ALA A 399 23.90 -64.71 -17.26
CA ALA A 399 24.59 -65.29 -18.42
C ALA A 399 26.00 -64.74 -18.67
N ARG A 400 26.30 -63.51 -18.23
CA ARG A 400 27.58 -62.82 -18.54
C ARG A 400 28.48 -62.65 -17.33
N THR A 401 27.89 -62.41 -16.16
CA THR A 401 28.58 -62.17 -14.90
C THR A 401 27.88 -62.99 -13.81
N PRO A 402 28.05 -64.32 -13.79
CA PRO A 402 27.33 -65.21 -12.87
C PRO A 402 27.73 -65.00 -11.40
N GLY A 403 28.88 -64.37 -11.13
CA GLY A 403 29.44 -64.28 -9.79
C GLY A 403 30.08 -65.61 -9.34
N PRO A 404 30.50 -65.72 -8.06
CA PRO A 404 30.45 -64.67 -7.04
C PRO A 404 31.51 -63.57 -7.28
N PHE A 405 31.30 -62.40 -6.68
CA PHE A 405 32.16 -61.21 -6.84
C PHE A 405 32.90 -60.90 -5.54
N ASP A 406 34.17 -60.51 -5.64
CA ASP A 406 34.87 -59.87 -4.53
C ASP A 406 34.34 -58.45 -4.37
N ALA A 407 33.80 -58.11 -3.20
CA ALA A 407 33.10 -56.86 -2.97
C ALA A 407 33.82 -56.00 -1.92
N THR A 408 34.07 -54.74 -2.27
CA THR A 408 34.46 -53.70 -1.32
C THR A 408 33.31 -52.72 -1.16
N TRP A 409 32.89 -52.50 0.08
CA TRP A 409 31.71 -51.72 0.42
C TRP A 409 32.10 -50.32 0.93
N SER A 410 31.34 -49.31 0.55
CA SER A 410 31.41 -47.99 1.16
C SER A 410 30.02 -47.38 1.24
N ALA A 411 29.80 -46.54 2.25
CA ALA A 411 28.58 -45.77 2.39
C ALA A 411 28.88 -44.34 2.86
N SER A 412 27.99 -43.43 2.48
CA SER A 412 27.99 -42.05 2.97
C SER A 412 26.58 -41.63 3.32
N THR A 413 26.42 -40.90 4.41
CA THR A 413 25.15 -40.31 4.84
C THR A 413 25.19 -38.80 4.63
N VAL A 414 24.10 -38.25 4.09
CA VAL A 414 23.86 -36.81 4.02
C VAL A 414 22.74 -36.47 4.98
N TYR A 415 22.98 -35.48 5.84
CA TYR A 415 21.97 -34.86 6.69
C TYR A 415 21.57 -33.54 6.03
N THR A 416 20.27 -33.30 5.88
CA THR A 416 19.71 -32.04 5.40
C THR A 416 18.73 -31.52 6.46
N ALA A 417 18.83 -30.24 6.80
CA ALA A 417 17.84 -29.55 7.62
C ALA A 417 17.38 -28.27 6.91
N LEU A 418 16.06 -28.05 6.89
CA LEU A 418 15.45 -26.80 6.46
C LEU A 418 15.00 -26.03 7.68
N ALA A 419 15.45 -24.78 7.82
CA ALA A 419 15.11 -23.95 8.97
C ALA A 419 14.83 -22.51 8.55
N HIS A 420 13.94 -21.85 9.29
CA HIS A 420 13.71 -20.41 9.20
C HIS A 420 13.98 -19.80 10.57
N GLY A 421 15.14 -19.15 10.74
CA GLY A 421 15.60 -18.78 12.08
C GLY A 421 15.84 -20.04 12.94
N ASP A 422 15.36 -20.07 14.18
CA ASP A 422 15.52 -21.23 15.06
C ASP A 422 14.46 -22.32 14.85
N ASP A 423 13.45 -22.04 14.03
CA ASP A 423 12.36 -22.97 13.75
C ASP A 423 12.75 -23.91 12.62
N VAL A 424 12.66 -25.21 12.87
CA VAL A 424 12.99 -26.25 11.90
C VAL A 424 11.73 -26.67 11.16
N VAL A 425 11.80 -26.67 9.83
CA VAL A 425 10.72 -27.14 8.96
C VAL A 425 10.81 -28.64 8.79
N SER A 426 11.94 -29.11 8.25
CA SER A 426 12.16 -30.53 7.98
C SER A 426 13.60 -30.92 8.28
N VAL A 427 13.79 -32.20 8.59
CA VAL A 427 15.12 -32.80 8.73
C VAL A 427 15.10 -34.19 8.12
N GLU A 428 16.14 -34.52 7.36
CA GLU A 428 16.30 -35.82 6.77
C GLU A 428 17.74 -36.33 6.89
N ARG A 429 17.84 -37.65 6.90
CA ARG A 429 19.06 -38.43 6.85
C ARG A 429 18.93 -39.43 5.71
N VAL A 430 19.72 -39.24 4.67
CA VAL A 430 19.72 -40.11 3.48
C VAL A 430 21.10 -40.71 3.29
N SER A 431 21.18 -42.03 3.22
CA SER A 431 22.43 -42.75 2.98
C SER A 431 22.51 -43.27 1.56
N SER A 432 23.72 -43.36 1.03
CA SER A 432 24.02 -44.02 -0.23
C SER A 432 25.08 -45.08 0.03
N ARG A 433 24.74 -46.33 -0.29
CA ARG A 433 25.64 -47.48 -0.21
C ARG A 433 26.06 -47.91 -1.61
N VAL A 434 27.36 -48.12 -1.80
CA VAL A 434 27.92 -48.62 -3.04
C VAL A 434 28.79 -49.85 -2.79
N ALA A 435 28.80 -50.77 -3.76
CA ALA A 435 29.69 -51.92 -3.78
C ALA A 435 30.60 -51.84 -5.00
N THR A 436 31.90 -51.95 -4.79
CA THR A 436 32.89 -52.11 -5.86
C THR A 436 33.22 -53.59 -6.01
N LEU A 437 32.81 -54.16 -7.14
CA LEU A 437 32.87 -55.59 -7.44
C LEU A 437 34.06 -55.92 -8.34
N ARG A 438 34.71 -57.06 -8.09
CA ARG A 438 35.77 -57.64 -8.93
C ARG A 438 35.52 -59.14 -9.12
N GLY A 439 36.06 -59.71 -10.19
CA GLY A 439 35.87 -61.14 -10.50
C GLY A 439 34.47 -61.47 -11.02
N GLY A 440 34.05 -62.73 -10.89
CA GLY A 440 32.67 -63.16 -11.21
C GLY A 440 32.22 -62.98 -12.67
N GLY A 441 33.16 -62.90 -13.62
CA GLY A 441 32.90 -62.66 -15.05
C GLY A 441 33.05 -61.21 -15.50
N LEU A 442 33.46 -60.29 -14.61
CA LEU A 442 33.75 -58.89 -14.96
C LEU A 442 35.13 -58.75 -15.61
N THR A 443 35.23 -57.90 -16.64
CA THR A 443 36.50 -57.55 -17.31
C THR A 443 37.33 -56.52 -16.52
N GLY A 444 36.75 -55.89 -15.50
CA GLY A 444 37.40 -54.92 -14.62
C GLY A 444 36.54 -54.57 -13.41
N PRO A 445 37.05 -53.79 -12.44
CA PRO A 445 36.30 -53.37 -11.27
C PRO A 445 35.03 -52.60 -11.65
N LYS A 446 33.93 -52.86 -10.96
CA LYS A 446 32.64 -52.21 -11.24
C LYS A 446 31.94 -51.75 -9.97
N THR A 447 31.60 -50.47 -9.90
CA THR A 447 30.84 -49.89 -8.79
C THR A 447 29.35 -49.92 -9.09
N VAL A 448 28.57 -50.44 -8.14
CA VAL A 448 27.10 -50.50 -8.20
C VAL A 448 26.49 -49.81 -6.99
N SER A 449 25.40 -49.08 -7.20
CA SER A 449 24.60 -48.51 -6.11
C SER A 449 23.68 -49.58 -5.52
N VAL A 450 23.67 -49.67 -4.20
CA VAL A 450 22.96 -50.69 -3.41
C VAL A 450 21.91 -50.04 -2.48
N GLY A 451 21.51 -48.79 -2.79
CA GLY A 451 20.44 -48.08 -2.11
C GLY A 451 20.83 -47.48 -0.75
N GLY A 452 19.80 -47.15 0.04
CA GLY A 452 19.92 -46.54 1.36
C GLY A 452 20.17 -47.54 2.49
N LEU A 453 20.23 -47.02 3.71
CA LEU A 453 20.42 -47.80 4.93
C LEU A 453 19.11 -47.84 5.74
N THR A 454 18.93 -48.86 6.59
CA THR A 454 17.74 -48.96 7.46
C THR A 454 17.68 -47.86 8.53
N ALA A 455 18.81 -47.21 8.79
CA ALA A 455 18.93 -46.05 9.66
C ALA A 455 18.55 -44.72 9.00
N ASP A 456 18.19 -44.72 7.70
CA ASP A 456 17.70 -43.52 7.02
C ASP A 456 16.32 -43.14 7.57
N TRP A 457 16.08 -41.84 7.66
CA TRP A 457 14.84 -41.27 8.18
C TRP A 457 14.60 -39.89 7.59
N ALA A 458 13.35 -39.47 7.54
CA ALA A 458 12.94 -38.12 7.22
C ALA A 458 11.75 -37.74 8.08
N THR A 459 11.59 -36.45 8.35
CA THR A 459 10.36 -35.91 8.92
C THR A 459 9.17 -36.21 8.01
N ASN A 460 7.98 -36.30 8.61
CA ASN A 460 6.76 -36.60 7.86
C ASN A 460 6.41 -35.40 6.94
N PRO A 461 6.26 -35.60 5.62
CA PRO A 461 5.93 -34.51 4.70
C PRO A 461 4.65 -33.75 5.06
N ASP A 462 3.64 -34.43 5.62
CA ASP A 462 2.39 -33.79 6.02
C ASP A 462 2.60 -32.84 7.23
N ASP A 463 3.47 -33.25 8.17
CA ASP A 463 3.82 -32.41 9.33
C ASP A 463 4.68 -31.21 8.91
N ASP A 464 5.56 -31.42 7.95
CA ASP A 464 6.42 -30.36 7.41
C ASP A 464 5.60 -29.31 6.64
N GLN A 465 4.57 -29.74 5.89
CA GLN A 465 3.60 -28.84 5.27
C GLN A 465 2.77 -28.07 6.31
N ALA A 466 2.28 -28.75 7.36
CA ALA A 466 1.51 -28.10 8.42
C ALA A 466 2.32 -27.02 9.15
N ILE A 467 3.61 -27.26 9.38
CA ILE A 467 4.53 -26.28 9.96
C ILE A 467 4.77 -25.12 9.01
N THR A 468 5.05 -25.40 7.75
CA THR A 468 5.28 -24.35 6.76
C THR A 468 4.05 -23.45 6.61
N ALA A 469 2.85 -24.03 6.62
CA ALA A 469 1.59 -23.29 6.64
C ALA A 469 1.42 -22.43 7.90
N THR A 470 1.78 -22.96 9.07
CA THR A 470 1.73 -22.23 10.35
C THR A 470 2.72 -21.06 10.34
N MET A 471 3.93 -21.26 9.80
CA MET A 471 4.94 -20.21 9.66
C MET A 471 4.49 -19.12 8.70
N ALA A 472 3.98 -19.50 7.52
CA ALA A 472 3.40 -18.56 6.56
C ALA A 472 2.25 -17.74 7.15
N GLN A 473 1.39 -18.38 7.96
CA GLN A 473 0.29 -17.71 8.65
C GLN A 473 0.81 -16.77 9.75
N SER A 474 1.83 -17.19 10.51
CA SER A 474 2.45 -16.35 11.55
C SER A 474 3.09 -15.07 11.00
N THR A 475 3.71 -15.14 9.81
CA THR A 475 4.31 -13.98 9.14
C THR A 475 3.24 -13.00 8.68
N ARG A 476 2.13 -13.50 8.11
CA ARG A 476 0.97 -12.66 7.74
C ARG A 476 0.32 -12.01 8.97
N ASP A 477 0.15 -12.79 10.04
CA ASP A 477 -0.44 -12.29 11.27
C ASP A 477 0.46 -11.23 11.94
N ARG A 478 1.80 -11.37 11.89
CA ARG A 478 2.72 -10.33 12.41
C ARG A 478 2.51 -8.99 11.71
N ALA A 479 2.35 -8.97 10.39
CA ALA A 479 2.12 -7.76 9.61
C ALA A 479 0.74 -7.12 9.89
N GLU A 480 -0.31 -7.94 10.07
CA GLU A 480 -1.63 -7.46 10.48
C GLU A 480 -1.61 -6.94 11.93
N ARG A 481 -0.86 -7.59 12.82
CA ARG A 481 -0.69 -7.16 14.22
C ARG A 481 0.01 -5.81 14.33
N THR A 482 1.13 -5.58 13.63
CA THR A 482 1.80 -4.26 13.66
C THR A 482 0.89 -3.14 13.17
N LEU A 483 -0.01 -3.41 12.22
CA LEU A 483 -1.02 -2.44 11.82
C LEU A 483 -1.94 -2.07 13.00
N TRP A 484 -2.50 -3.07 13.68
CA TRP A 484 -3.49 -2.87 14.73
C TRP A 484 -2.92 -2.38 16.07
N THR A 485 -1.72 -2.82 16.45
CA THR A 485 -1.13 -2.52 17.78
C THR A 485 -0.16 -1.35 17.76
N VAL A 486 0.47 -1.06 16.61
CA VAL A 486 1.45 0.02 16.50
C VAL A 486 0.90 1.15 15.64
N TRP A 487 0.63 0.90 14.36
CA TRP A 487 0.34 1.98 13.42
C TRP A 487 -0.99 2.69 13.67
N LEU A 488 -2.07 1.94 13.84
CA LEU A 488 -3.41 2.51 14.01
C LEU A 488 -3.55 3.31 15.33
N PRO A 489 -3.02 2.83 16.48
CA PRO A 489 -2.87 3.64 17.69
C PRO A 489 -1.99 4.87 17.48
N THR A 490 -0.89 4.77 16.73
CA THR A 490 -0.02 5.91 16.43
C THR A 490 -0.76 6.97 15.62
N VAL A 491 -1.54 6.58 14.60
CA VAL A 491 -2.36 7.50 13.81
C VAL A 491 -3.39 8.20 14.69
N PHE A 492 -4.09 7.47 15.56
CA PHE A 492 -5.02 8.08 16.50
C PHE A 492 -4.33 9.00 17.52
N ALA A 493 -3.13 8.67 17.98
CA ALA A 493 -2.32 9.51 18.86
C ALA A 493 -1.90 10.81 18.15
N VAL A 494 -1.41 10.73 16.91
CA VAL A 494 -1.06 11.91 16.11
C VAL A 494 -2.30 12.77 15.85
N ALA A 495 -3.43 12.17 15.49
CA ALA A 495 -4.68 12.89 15.31
C ALA A 495 -5.15 13.58 16.61
N ALA A 496 -4.99 12.93 17.77
CA ALA A 496 -5.27 13.51 19.07
C ALA A 496 -4.37 14.73 19.37
N VAL A 497 -3.07 14.63 19.07
CA VAL A 497 -2.11 15.73 19.23
C VAL A 497 -2.46 16.91 18.33
N LEU A 498 -2.74 16.66 17.05
CA LEU A 498 -3.13 17.71 16.11
C LEU A 498 -4.43 18.41 16.53
N ALA A 499 -5.42 17.64 17.00
CA ALA A 499 -6.66 18.18 17.52
C ALA A 499 -6.43 19.03 18.80
N ALA A 500 -5.56 18.59 19.70
CA ALA A 500 -5.19 19.33 20.91
C ALA A 500 -4.44 20.63 20.57
N LEU A 501 -3.50 20.60 19.63
CA LEU A 501 -2.77 21.79 19.16
C LEU A 501 -3.72 22.80 18.48
N ALA A 502 -4.67 22.32 17.67
CA ALA A 502 -5.69 23.18 17.07
C ALA A 502 -6.56 23.85 18.15
N ALA A 503 -6.97 23.09 19.18
CA ALA A 503 -7.72 23.62 20.31
C ALA A 503 -6.90 24.67 21.10
N ALA A 504 -5.62 24.40 21.37
CA ALA A 504 -4.73 25.33 22.06
C ALA A 504 -4.53 26.65 21.28
N ARG A 505 -4.31 26.57 19.96
CA ARG A 505 -4.19 27.76 19.08
C ARG A 505 -5.46 28.61 19.08
N THR A 506 -6.64 27.98 19.08
CA THR A 506 -7.90 28.73 19.19
C THR A 506 -8.09 29.41 20.54
N THR A 507 -7.53 28.84 21.61
CA THR A 507 -7.60 29.40 22.97
C THR A 507 -6.74 30.66 23.06
N LYS A 508 -5.46 30.58 22.64
CA LYS A 508 -4.54 31.73 22.63
C LYS A 508 -5.08 32.93 21.82
N LYS A 509 -5.66 32.67 20.65
CA LYS A 509 -6.20 33.73 19.77
C LYS A 509 -7.47 34.39 20.35
N ASN A 510 -8.25 33.68 21.16
CA ASN A 510 -9.40 34.25 21.85
C ASN A 510 -8.97 35.07 23.07
N ASP A 511 -8.01 34.57 23.86
CA ASP A 511 -7.47 35.32 25.00
C ASP A 511 -6.81 36.63 24.55
N GLU A 512 -6.08 36.62 23.42
CA GLU A 512 -5.54 37.83 22.80
C GLU A 512 -6.62 38.80 22.32
N ARG A 513 -7.79 38.30 21.87
CA ARG A 513 -8.92 39.15 21.47
C ARG A 513 -9.65 39.73 22.67
N GLU A 514 -9.86 38.95 23.73
CA GLU A 514 -10.48 39.40 24.97
C GLU A 514 -9.60 40.43 25.69
N ARG A 515 -8.28 40.23 25.75
CA ARG A 515 -7.32 41.24 26.25
C ARG A 515 -7.35 42.55 25.46
N ARG A 516 -7.44 42.47 24.12
CA ARG A 516 -7.59 43.65 23.26
C ARG A 516 -8.94 44.34 23.40
N GLN A 517 -10.02 43.61 23.68
CA GLN A 517 -11.36 44.18 23.90
C GLN A 517 -11.52 44.80 25.30
N HIS A 518 -10.80 44.30 26.30
CA HIS A 518 -10.81 44.82 27.66
C HIS A 518 -9.77 45.91 27.94
N GLY A 519 -9.05 46.39 26.91
CA GLY A 519 -8.18 47.57 27.04
C GLY A 519 -6.91 47.35 27.88
N GLU A 520 -6.45 46.11 28.05
CA GLU A 520 -5.11 45.86 28.56
C GLU A 520 -4.09 46.12 27.45
N SER A 521 -3.55 47.35 27.43
CA SER A 521 -2.29 47.65 26.74
C SER A 521 -1.22 46.66 27.18
N PRO A 522 -0.36 46.14 26.27
CA PRO A 522 0.77 45.33 26.69
C PRO A 522 1.66 46.20 27.58
N THR A 523 1.92 45.72 28.80
CA THR A 523 2.89 46.31 29.72
C THR A 523 4.22 46.42 28.98
N ARG A 524 4.63 47.67 28.75
CA ARG A 524 5.89 48.04 28.12
C ARG A 524 6.92 48.19 29.25
N ASP A 525 7.45 47.06 29.69
CA ASP A 525 8.65 46.92 30.53
C ASP A 525 9.54 45.93 29.78
N GLU A 526 10.81 46.13 29.44
CA GLU A 526 11.82 47.13 29.76
C GLU A 526 12.59 47.46 28.47
N ILE A 527 12.77 48.76 28.17
CA ILE A 527 13.98 49.21 27.49
C ILE A 527 14.77 49.87 28.60
N GLU A 528 15.58 49.07 29.29
CA GLU A 528 16.59 49.61 30.19
C GLU A 528 17.74 50.12 29.32
N VAL A 529 17.94 51.43 29.38
CA VAL A 529 19.10 52.13 28.85
C VAL A 529 20.27 51.80 29.76
N ALA A 530 21.29 51.13 29.22
CA ALA A 530 22.69 51.29 29.58
C ALA A 530 23.58 50.87 28.41
#